data_AF-A0A4V2HTM2-F1
#
_entry.id   AF-A0A4V2HTM2-F1
#
_cell.length_a   1.000
_cell.length_b   1.000
_cell.length_c   1.000
_cell.angle_alpha   90.00
_cell.angle_beta   90.00
_cell.angle_gamma   90.00
#
_symmetry.space_group_name_H-M   'P 1'
#
loop_
_entity.id
_entity.type
_entity.pdbx_description
1 polymer ?
#
loop_
_entity_poly.entity_id
_entity_poly.type
_entity_poly.pdbx_seq_one_letter_code
_entity_poly.pdbx_strand_id
1 'polypeptide(L)'
;MLRYARNDVCGAACSNSVSRFAATAQNWELAAYELSQLESSLAEAAMLYSGIPVSNVTTLKDPLQSVSDAIAAKDGRKFAKAFGNLTEGCNSCHTSMGRSFIAIRVPTGPQPFGNQLFPPQRKP
;
A
#
# COMPACT_ATOMS: atom_id res chain seq x y z
N MET A 1 -22.66 7.66 5.58
CA MET A 1 -21.90 6.91 4.55
C MET A 1 -20.66 7.65 4.04
N LEU A 2 -20.70 8.95 3.72
CA LEU A 2 -19.51 9.74 3.26
C LEU A 2 -18.35 9.92 4.27
N ARG A 3 -18.55 9.63 5.57
CA ARG A 3 -17.49 9.74 6.60
C ARG A 3 -16.63 8.48 6.73
N TYR A 4 -17.16 7.30 6.38
CA TYR A 4 -16.39 6.05 6.37
C TYR A 4 -15.39 6.05 5.20
N ALA A 5 -15.83 6.53 4.04
CA ALA A 5 -15.03 6.61 2.81
C ALA A 5 -13.74 7.42 2.86
N ARG A 6 -13.66 8.42 3.76
CA ARG A 6 -12.43 9.19 3.94
C ARG A 6 -11.40 8.46 4.80
N ASN A 7 -11.82 7.54 5.66
CA ASN A 7 -10.90 6.76 6.47
C ASN A 7 -10.24 5.64 5.66
N ASP A 8 -10.95 5.02 4.72
CA ASP A 8 -10.42 3.85 3.98
C ASP A 8 -9.40 4.25 2.91
N VAL A 9 -9.64 5.36 2.20
CA VAL A 9 -8.70 5.87 1.18
C VAL A 9 -7.45 6.49 1.81
N CYS A 10 -7.60 7.25 2.90
CA CYS A 10 -6.45 7.72 3.68
C CYS A 10 -5.72 6.55 4.37
N GLY A 11 -6.45 5.54 4.82
CA GLY A 11 -5.91 4.30 5.40
C GLY A 11 -5.03 3.55 4.42
N ALA A 12 -5.51 3.31 3.19
CA ALA A 12 -4.74 2.66 2.13
C ALA A 12 -3.44 3.42 1.80
N ALA A 13 -3.50 4.75 1.68
CA ALA A 13 -2.31 5.56 1.42
C ALA A 13 -1.29 5.51 2.59
N CYS A 14 -1.78 5.51 3.83
CA CYS A 14 -0.96 5.35 5.03
C CYS A 14 -0.31 3.96 5.06
N SER A 15 -1.08 2.88 4.95
CA SER A 15 -0.57 1.51 5.01
C SER A 15 0.46 1.22 3.92
N ASN A 16 0.27 1.74 2.70
CA ASN A 16 1.26 1.62 1.64
C ASN A 16 2.61 2.27 2.05
N SER A 17 2.55 3.47 2.62
CA SER A 17 3.76 4.18 3.08
C SER A 17 4.43 3.47 4.27
N VAL A 18 3.64 3.00 5.25
CA VAL A 18 4.12 2.29 6.44
C VAL A 18 4.78 0.98 6.03
N SER A 19 4.21 0.22 5.09
CA SER A 19 4.82 -1.01 4.55
C SER A 19 6.20 -0.76 3.93
N ARG A 20 6.37 0.32 3.15
CA ARG A 20 7.67 0.68 2.56
C ARG A 20 8.74 0.98 3.61
N PHE A 21 8.40 1.75 4.63
CA PHE A 21 9.35 2.09 5.69
C PHE A 21 9.67 0.89 6.57
N ALA A 22 8.67 0.06 6.91
CA ALA A 22 8.86 -1.18 7.65
C ALA A 22 9.81 -2.14 6.91
N ALA A 23 9.60 -2.36 5.60
CA ALA A 23 10.49 -3.19 4.80
C ALA A 23 11.92 -2.62 4.70
N THR A 24 12.07 -1.28 4.63
CA THR A 24 13.39 -0.62 4.67
C THR A 24 14.10 -0.86 6.00
N ALA A 25 13.35 -0.83 7.10
CA ALA A 25 13.84 -1.13 8.44
C ALA A 25 13.95 -2.64 8.73
N GLN A 26 13.73 -3.50 7.72
CA GLN A 26 13.70 -4.97 7.83
C GLN A 26 12.69 -5.51 8.86
N ASN A 27 11.65 -4.72 9.16
CA ASN A 27 10.52 -5.13 9.96
C ASN A 27 9.45 -5.77 9.07
N TRP A 28 9.73 -7.01 8.67
CA TRP A 28 8.89 -7.77 7.74
C TRP A 28 7.51 -8.11 8.30
N GLU A 29 7.38 -8.26 9.62
CA GLU A 29 6.08 -8.48 10.27
C GLU A 29 5.18 -7.26 10.12
N LEU A 30 5.70 -6.06 10.41
CA LEU A 30 4.95 -4.83 10.20
C LEU A 30 4.66 -4.58 8.72
N ALA A 31 5.61 -4.87 7.82
CA ALA A 31 5.39 -4.75 6.38
C ALA A 31 4.26 -5.67 5.89
N ALA A 32 4.20 -6.91 6.38
CA ALA A 32 3.15 -7.88 6.06
C ALA A 32 1.79 -7.44 6.60
N TYR A 33 1.76 -6.99 7.87
CA TYR A 33 0.55 -6.47 8.49
C TYR A 33 -0.04 -5.31 7.67
N GLU A 34 0.77 -4.31 7.32
CA GLU A 34 0.28 -3.15 6.57
C GLU A 34 -0.12 -3.48 5.13
N LEU A 35 0.54 -4.46 4.49
CA LEU A 35 0.07 -4.95 3.19
C LEU A 35 -1.33 -5.55 3.30
N SER A 36 -1.60 -6.35 4.34
CA SER A 36 -2.94 -6.93 4.55
C SER A 36 -4.01 -5.88 4.82
N GLN A 37 -3.67 -4.81 5.54
CA GLN A 37 -4.57 -3.67 5.75
C GLN A 37 -4.87 -2.95 4.43
N LEU A 38 -3.85 -2.74 3.58
CA LEU A 38 -4.03 -2.17 2.25
C LEU A 38 -4.94 -3.04 1.36
N GLU A 39 -4.72 -4.36 1.33
CA GLU A 39 -5.55 -5.30 0.57
C GLU A 39 -7.02 -5.25 1.04
N SER A 40 -7.24 -5.25 2.36
CA SER A 40 -8.57 -5.15 2.96
C SER A 40 -9.27 -3.84 2.56
N SER A 41 -8.59 -2.70 2.69
CA SER A 41 -9.14 -1.39 2.30
C SER A 41 -9.46 -1.30 0.82
N LEU A 42 -8.65 -1.92 -0.06
CA LEU A 42 -8.92 -1.96 -1.50
C LEU A 42 -10.13 -2.84 -1.82
N ALA A 43 -10.28 -3.99 -1.16
CA ALA A 43 -11.44 -4.87 -1.32
C ALA A 43 -12.72 -4.19 -0.84
N GLU A 44 -12.68 -3.53 0.33
CA GLU A 44 -13.80 -2.74 0.85
C GLU A 44 -14.16 -1.60 -0.11
N ALA A 45 -13.16 -0.90 -0.66
CA ALA A 45 -13.39 0.15 -1.63
C ALA A 45 -14.10 -0.36 -2.90
N ALA A 46 -13.70 -1.54 -3.40
CA ALA A 46 -14.33 -2.17 -4.55
C ALA A 46 -15.82 -2.49 -4.31
N MET A 47 -16.17 -2.88 -3.07
CA MET A 47 -17.54 -3.27 -2.70
C MET A 47 -18.44 -2.07 -2.41
N LEU A 48 -17.90 -1.03 -1.76
CA LEU A 48 -18.70 0.09 -1.23
C LEU A 48 -18.80 1.28 -2.19
N TYR A 49 -17.86 1.44 -3.13
CA TYR A 49 -17.86 2.57 -4.05
C TYR A 49 -18.27 2.15 -5.46
N SER A 50 -19.54 2.41 -5.80
CA SER A 50 -20.12 2.20 -7.13
C SER A 50 -19.41 2.95 -8.27
N GLY A 51 -18.53 3.90 -7.96
CA GLY A 51 -17.70 4.61 -8.93
C GLY A 51 -16.33 3.96 -9.22
N ILE A 52 -15.98 2.85 -8.56
CA ILE A 52 -14.75 2.10 -8.79
C ILE A 52 -15.10 0.87 -9.64
N PRO A 53 -14.68 0.80 -10.91
CA PRO A 53 -14.80 -0.43 -11.68
C PRO A 53 -14.03 -1.55 -10.98
N VAL A 54 -14.67 -2.69 -10.73
CA VAL A 54 -14.02 -3.86 -10.11
C VAL A 54 -12.74 -4.25 -10.89
N SER A 55 -12.74 -4.05 -12.22
CA SER A 55 -11.58 -4.24 -13.08
C SER A 55 -10.35 -3.43 -12.64
N ASN A 56 -10.54 -2.21 -12.12
CA ASN A 56 -9.45 -1.33 -11.68
C ASN A 56 -8.85 -1.79 -10.34
N VAL A 57 -9.59 -2.57 -9.56
CA VAL A 57 -9.06 -3.20 -8.34
C VAL A 57 -8.35 -4.50 -8.69
N THR A 58 -8.85 -5.25 -9.67
CA THR A 58 -8.14 -6.45 -10.17
C THR A 58 -6.78 -6.14 -10.79
N THR A 59 -6.58 -4.94 -11.36
CA THR A 59 -5.25 -4.52 -11.87
C THR A 59 -4.19 -4.35 -10.79
N LEU A 60 -4.58 -4.26 -9.52
CA LEU A 60 -3.65 -4.21 -8.38
C LEU A 60 -3.28 -5.60 -7.86
N LYS A 61 -3.98 -6.66 -8.28
CA LYS A 61 -3.79 -8.02 -7.74
C LYS A 61 -2.35 -8.51 -7.91
N ASP A 62 -1.80 -8.46 -9.12
CA ASP A 62 -0.46 -8.98 -9.39
C ASP A 62 0.65 -8.15 -8.71
N PRO A 63 0.59 -6.80 -8.70
CA PRO A 63 1.49 -5.99 -7.88
C PRO A 63 1.40 -6.28 -6.38
N LEU A 64 0.20 -6.41 -5.81
CA LEU A 64 0.01 -6.74 -4.39
C LEU A 64 0.61 -8.11 -4.05
N GLN A 65 0.36 -9.12 -4.87
CA GLN A 65 0.96 -10.45 -4.71
C GLN A 65 2.49 -10.39 -4.80
N SER A 66 3.03 -9.64 -5.74
CA SER A 66 4.49 -9.48 -5.87
C SER A 66 5.14 -8.82 -4.64
N VAL A 67 4.43 -7.89 -3.99
CA VAL A 67 4.89 -7.29 -2.73
C VAL A 67 4.81 -8.32 -1.61
N SER A 68 3.71 -9.08 -1.51
CA SER A 68 3.54 -10.16 -0.53
C SER A 68 4.65 -11.20 -0.62
N ASP A 69 4.95 -11.68 -1.84
CA ASP A 69 6.01 -12.65 -2.09
C ASP A 69 7.39 -12.12 -1.69
N ALA A 70 7.66 -10.83 -1.95
CA ALA A 70 8.91 -10.20 -1.57
C ALA A 70 9.06 -10.02 -0.05
N ILE A 71 7.96 -9.70 0.65
CA ILE A 71 7.91 -9.64 2.12
C ILE A 71 8.16 -11.03 2.71
N ALA A 72 7.48 -12.06 2.20
CA ALA A 72 7.65 -13.44 2.65
C ALA A 72 9.08 -13.94 2.44
N ALA A 73 9.70 -13.59 1.30
CA ALA A 73 11.09 -13.89 1.00
C ALA A 73 12.11 -13.00 1.76
N LYS A 74 11.66 -11.95 2.46
CA LYS A 74 12.49 -10.93 3.11
C LYS A 74 13.52 -10.31 2.15
N ASP A 75 13.15 -10.18 0.88
CA ASP A 75 14.03 -9.73 -0.20
C ASP A 75 13.79 -8.25 -0.49
N GLY A 76 14.64 -7.39 0.07
CA GLY A 76 14.52 -5.93 -0.09
C GLY A 76 14.61 -5.44 -1.54
N ARG A 77 15.35 -6.15 -2.42
CA ARG A 77 15.45 -5.75 -3.84
C ARG A 77 14.18 -6.10 -4.59
N LYS A 78 13.66 -7.33 -4.40
CA LYS A 78 12.37 -7.73 -4.97
C LYS A 78 11.26 -6.83 -4.44
N PHE A 79 11.29 -6.51 -3.14
CA PHE A 79 10.31 -5.63 -2.52
C PHE A 79 10.33 -4.24 -3.16
N ALA A 80 11.50 -3.61 -3.30
CA ALA A 80 11.61 -2.28 -3.90
C ALA A 80 11.03 -2.24 -5.32
N LYS A 81 11.31 -3.26 -6.13
CA LYS A 81 10.75 -3.40 -7.48
C LYS A 81 9.22 -3.58 -7.45
N ALA A 82 8.73 -4.53 -6.65
CA ALA A 82 7.31 -4.83 -6.55
C ALA A 82 6.50 -3.62 -6.03
N PHE A 83 7.04 -2.91 -5.04
CA PHE A 83 6.44 -1.70 -4.49
C PHE A 83 6.37 -0.55 -5.51
N GLY A 84 7.39 -0.43 -6.37
CA GLY A 84 7.37 0.50 -7.51
C GLY A 84 6.22 0.18 -8.47
N ASN A 85 6.08 -1.08 -8.87
CA ASN A 85 4.99 -1.53 -9.73
C ASN A 85 3.61 -1.31 -9.07
N LEU A 86 3.48 -1.55 -7.77
CA LEU A 86 2.26 -1.27 -7.02
C LEU A 86 1.92 0.22 -7.05
N THR A 87 2.92 1.09 -6.88
CA THR A 87 2.76 2.55 -6.96
C THR A 87 2.27 3.00 -8.33
N GLU A 88 2.81 2.42 -9.40
CA GLU A 88 2.34 2.66 -10.77
C GLU A 88 0.90 2.19 -10.97
N GLY A 89 0.54 1.02 -10.44
CA GLY A 89 -0.82 0.50 -10.43
C GLY A 89 -1.81 1.46 -9.73
N CYS A 90 -1.44 2.00 -8.57
CA CYS A 90 -2.25 3.00 -7.86
C CYS A 90 -2.50 4.24 -8.73
N ASN A 91 -1.44 4.76 -9.37
CA ASN A 91 -1.55 5.94 -10.23
C ASN A 91 -2.38 5.68 -11.50
N SER A 92 -2.29 4.48 -12.08
CA SER A 92 -3.11 4.08 -13.23
C SER A 92 -4.61 4.06 -12.89
N CYS A 93 -4.96 3.48 -11.74
CA CYS A 93 -6.34 3.50 -11.24
C CYS A 93 -6.84 4.93 -10.98
N HIS A 94 -6.04 5.76 -10.33
CA HIS A 94 -6.43 7.17 -10.08
C HIS A 94 -6.60 7.96 -11.39
N THR A 95 -5.74 7.73 -12.38
CA THR A 95 -5.82 8.40 -13.68
C THR A 95 -7.07 7.99 -14.46
N SER A 96 -7.38 6.68 -14.54
CA SER A 96 -8.55 6.19 -15.28
C SER A 96 -9.88 6.65 -14.68
N MET A 97 -9.88 6.99 -13.39
CA MET A 97 -11.02 7.59 -12.69
C MET A 97 -11.08 9.13 -12.78
N GLY A 98 -10.19 9.78 -13.54
CA GLY A 98 -10.11 11.23 -13.64
C GLY A 98 -9.60 11.92 -12.36
N ARG A 99 -8.84 11.20 -11.54
CA ARG A 99 -8.30 11.64 -10.24
C ARG A 99 -6.77 11.71 -10.24
N SER A 100 -6.16 12.04 -11.36
CA SER A 100 -4.69 12.14 -11.51
C SER A 100 -4.02 13.13 -10.56
N PHE A 101 -4.78 14.07 -9.97
CA PHE A 101 -4.29 14.96 -8.90
C PHE A 101 -3.96 14.21 -7.60
N ILE A 102 -4.45 12.97 -7.42
CA ILE A 102 -4.04 12.07 -6.33
C ILE A 102 -2.82 11.27 -6.79
N ALA A 103 -1.68 11.93 -6.90
CA ALA A 103 -0.43 11.32 -7.37
C ALA A 103 0.30 10.61 -6.21
N ILE A 104 0.48 9.30 -6.34
CA ILE A 104 1.22 8.46 -5.39
C ILE A 104 2.68 8.36 -5.84
N ARG A 105 3.60 8.43 -4.88
CA ARG A 105 5.04 8.24 -5.11
C ARG A 105 5.59 7.25 -4.09
N VAL A 106 6.66 6.56 -4.46
CA VAL A 106 7.45 5.81 -3.48
C VAL A 106 8.03 6.80 -2.45
N PRO A 107 7.85 6.57 -1.14
CA PRO A 107 8.48 7.39 -0.11
C PRO A 107 10.01 7.36 -0.24
N THR A 108 10.63 8.55 -0.36
CA THR A 108 12.09 8.73 -0.49
C THR A 108 12.72 9.61 0.60
N GLY A 109 11.90 10.20 1.48
CA GLY A 109 12.35 11.07 2.57
C GLY A 109 12.40 10.37 3.93
N PRO A 110 12.78 11.09 5.00
CA PRO A 110 12.67 10.57 6.36
C PRO A 110 11.21 10.19 6.67
N GLN A 111 11.03 9.30 7.66
CA GLN A 111 9.71 8.87 8.10
C GLN A 111 8.83 10.08 8.43
N PRO A 112 7.68 10.25 7.76
CA PRO A 112 6.78 11.38 8.02
C PRO A 112 5.97 11.18 9.31
N PHE A 113 5.81 9.94 9.78
CA PHE A 113 5.05 9.61 10.99
C PHE A 113 5.93 9.69 12.23
N GLY A 114 6.06 10.89 12.80
CA GLY A 114 6.94 11.15 13.95
C GLY A 114 6.55 10.44 15.26
N ASN A 115 5.41 9.75 15.30
CA ASN A 115 4.92 9.01 16.46
C ASN A 115 4.96 7.48 16.27
N GLN A 116 5.65 6.97 15.25
CA GLN A 116 5.76 5.53 14.97
C GLN A 116 7.22 5.11 14.86
N LEU A 117 7.56 3.89 15.29
CA LEU A 117 8.88 3.30 15.09
C LEU A 117 8.77 2.15 14.09
N PHE A 118 9.63 2.15 13.08
CA PHE A 118 9.66 1.11 12.05
C PHE A 118 10.58 -0.08 12.33
N PRO A 119 11.72 0.05 13.02
CA PRO A 119 12.55 -1.11 13.36
C PRO A 119 11.79 -2.14 14.22
N PRO A 120 12.12 -3.44 14.13
CA PRO A 120 11.54 -4.46 15.02
C PRO A 120 11.75 -4.11 16.49
N GLN A 121 10.70 -4.17 17.31
CA GLN A 121 10.77 -3.83 18.74
C GLN A 121 11.12 -5.02 19.63
N ARG A 122 11.10 -6.25 19.09
CA ARG A 122 11.53 -7.48 19.76
C ARG A 122 12.67 -8.12 18.94
N LYS A 123 13.64 -8.70 19.63
CA LYS A 123 14.66 -9.54 18.96
C LYS A 123 14.00 -10.84 18.48
N PRO A 124 14.39 -11.36 17.30
CA PRO A 124 13.91 -12.65 16.81
C PRO A 124 14.26 -13.79 17.77
#